data_AF-A0AA35JDJ4-F1
#
_entry.id   AF-A0AA35JDJ4-F1
#
_cell.length_a   1.000
_cell.length_b   1.000
_cell.length_c   1.000
_cell.angle_alpha   90.00
_cell.angle_beta   90.00
_cell.angle_gamma   90.00
#
_symmetry.space_group_name_H-M   'P 1'
#
loop_
_entity.id
_entity.type
_entity.pdbx_description
1 polymer ?
#
loop_
_entity_poly.entity_id
_entity_poly.type
_entity_poly.pdbx_seq_one_letter_code
_entity_poly.pdbx_strand_id
1 'polypeptide(L)'
;MRIAMRLPLLLLYLLLLPFSGANNADAAHETVATNTNNWAVLVSTSRFWFNYRHMANVLSMYRTVKRLGIPDSQIILMLSDDVACNSRNLFPGSVFNNKDHAIDLYGDSVEVDYRGYEVTVENFIRLLTDRWTQDHPKSKRLLTDENSNIFIYMTGHGGDDFLKFQDAEEIASEDIADAFQQMYEKKRYKEIFFMVDTCQANTMYSKFYSPNILAVGSSEMDESSYSHHSDVEIGVAVIDRFTYYCLDFLENIDKNSTLTLQDLFDSFTFERIHSHVGVRTDLFERDPSEVLITDFFANVQNVIPDDSKPLSLSHYHHHKDDIDTAQYELNNNVLDLALEKNHENFSFSKLDKLTKHIKSTNELNVDIGSNEYSSTFSKQSVTLGLMFIVMIVLVMLSGNTKKANYNLYNN
;
A
#
# COMPACT_ATOMS: atom_id res chain seq x y z
N MET A 1 22.59 69.83 50.15
CA MET A 1 21.89 70.15 48.89
C MET A 1 22.92 70.51 47.82
N ARG A 2 23.42 69.55 47.04
CA ARG A 2 24.15 69.77 45.79
C ARG A 2 23.88 68.58 44.86
N ILE A 3 23.32 68.90 43.70
CA ILE A 3 23.10 68.05 42.53
C ILE A 3 24.43 67.94 41.77
N ALA A 4 24.67 66.80 41.12
CA ALA A 4 25.11 66.70 39.71
C ALA A 4 26.18 65.63 39.44
N MET A 5 26.05 65.06 38.24
CA MET A 5 27.04 64.32 37.44
C MET A 5 27.29 62.86 37.82
N ARG A 6 26.62 61.95 37.10
CA ARG A 6 27.23 60.88 36.29
C ARG A 6 26.14 60.01 35.67
N LEU A 7 25.53 60.47 34.58
CA LEU A 7 24.71 59.61 33.72
C LEU A 7 24.62 60.09 32.24
N PRO A 8 25.74 60.33 31.52
CA PRO A 8 25.63 60.34 30.06
C PRO A 8 26.77 59.61 29.33
N LEU A 9 27.25 58.46 29.84
CA LEU A 9 28.23 57.63 29.11
C LEU A 9 27.72 56.25 28.69
N LEU A 10 26.60 55.77 29.24
CA LEU A 10 26.06 54.45 28.87
C LEU A 10 25.21 54.49 27.58
N LEU A 11 24.60 55.65 27.27
CA LEU A 11 23.73 55.78 26.09
C LEU A 11 24.49 55.95 24.77
N LEU A 12 25.77 56.30 24.80
CA LEU A 12 26.58 56.50 23.59
C LEU A 12 27.20 55.19 23.07
N TYR A 13 27.23 54.12 23.88
CA TYR A 13 27.79 52.83 23.48
C TYR A 13 26.80 51.95 22.70
N LEU A 14 25.51 52.30 22.69
CA LEU A 14 24.46 51.54 22.00
C LEU A 14 24.22 51.98 20.54
N LEU A 15 24.97 52.97 20.04
CA LEU A 15 24.78 53.59 18.71
C LEU A 15 25.89 53.26 17.69
N LEU A 16 26.81 52.33 18.01
CA LEU A 16 27.96 51.98 17.15
C LEU A 16 28.12 50.46 16.90
N LEU A 17 27.01 49.71 16.82
CA LEU A 17 27.05 48.39 16.20
C LEU A 17 26.73 48.52 14.70
N PRO A 18 27.60 48.06 13.79
CA PRO A 18 27.29 48.03 12.38
C PRO A 18 26.13 47.06 12.16
N PHE A 19 25.04 47.56 11.59
CA PHE A 19 24.03 46.73 10.95
C PHE A 19 24.71 46.01 9.78
N SER A 20 25.22 44.80 10.02
CA SER A 20 25.50 43.84 8.96
C SER A 20 24.15 43.45 8.37
N GLY A 21 23.77 44.10 7.28
CA GLY A 21 22.66 43.68 6.44
C GLY A 21 22.93 42.26 5.98
N ALA A 22 22.21 41.30 6.57
CA ALA A 22 22.06 39.98 6.00
C ALA A 22 21.34 40.16 4.67
N ASN A 23 22.10 40.09 3.57
CA ASN A 23 21.51 39.87 2.26
C ASN A 23 20.85 38.49 2.32
N ASN A 24 19.52 38.49 2.46
CA ASN A 24 18.67 37.36 2.09
C ASN A 24 18.84 37.17 0.58
N ALA A 25 19.88 36.44 0.19
CA ALA A 25 19.82 35.67 -1.03
C ALA A 25 18.88 34.50 -0.71
N ASP A 26 17.75 34.47 -1.42
CA ASP A 26 16.90 33.31 -1.59
C ASP A 26 17.76 32.13 -2.08
N ALA A 27 18.38 31.42 -1.16
CA ALA A 27 18.77 30.04 -1.39
C ALA A 27 17.45 29.27 -1.28
N ALA A 28 16.78 29.12 -2.42
CA ALA A 28 15.76 28.12 -2.61
C ALA A 28 16.24 26.85 -1.91
N HIS A 29 15.48 26.41 -0.91
CA HIS A 29 15.66 25.13 -0.28
C HIS A 29 15.44 24.10 -1.38
N GLU A 30 16.51 23.74 -2.10
CA GLU A 30 16.53 22.59 -2.98
C GLU A 30 16.23 21.41 -2.05
N THR A 31 14.96 21.01 -2.01
CA THR A 31 14.54 19.76 -1.39
C THR A 31 15.19 18.65 -2.19
N VAL A 32 16.45 18.36 -1.88
CA VAL A 32 17.09 17.11 -2.28
C VAL A 32 16.24 16.03 -1.62
N ALA A 33 15.29 15.49 -2.37
CA ALA A 33 14.50 14.35 -1.90
C ALA A 33 15.52 13.25 -1.55
N THR A 34 15.62 12.92 -0.26
CA THR A 34 16.49 11.85 0.20
C THR A 34 15.97 10.55 -0.39
N ASN A 35 16.82 9.79 -1.10
CA ASN A 35 16.47 8.44 -1.55
C ASN A 35 15.91 7.65 -0.35
N THR A 36 14.69 7.14 -0.48
CA THR A 36 13.97 6.45 0.60
C THR A 36 14.37 4.97 0.64
N ASN A 37 14.84 4.47 1.79
CA ASN A 37 15.19 3.06 1.97
C ASN A 37 14.00 2.29 2.56
N ASN A 38 12.97 2.08 1.75
CA ASN A 38 11.71 1.51 2.21
C ASN A 38 11.60 0.04 1.80
N TRP A 39 11.25 -0.80 2.76
CA TRP A 39 11.07 -2.25 2.60
C TRP A 39 9.64 -2.66 2.93
N ALA A 40 9.14 -3.70 2.28
CA ALA A 40 7.84 -4.28 2.58
C ALA A 40 7.96 -5.77 2.92
N VAL A 41 7.25 -6.22 3.96
CA VAL A 41 7.08 -7.64 4.29
C VAL A 41 5.58 -7.93 4.29
N LEU A 42 5.12 -8.72 3.33
CA LEU A 42 3.70 -8.93 3.05
C LEU A 42 3.36 -10.41 3.22
N VAL A 43 2.48 -10.74 4.18
CA VAL A 43 2.29 -12.12 4.65
C VAL A 43 0.82 -12.52 4.63
N SER A 44 0.47 -13.52 3.82
CA SER A 44 -0.82 -14.22 3.86
C SER A 44 -0.63 -15.51 4.63
N THR A 45 -1.14 -15.56 5.85
CA THR A 45 -0.88 -16.70 6.76
C THR A 45 -1.87 -17.85 6.61
N SER A 46 -2.97 -17.64 5.89
CA SER A 46 -4.06 -18.61 5.76
C SER A 46 -4.05 -19.40 4.47
N ARG A 47 -4.56 -20.63 4.57
CA ARG A 47 -4.62 -21.62 3.48
C ARG A 47 -6.03 -22.03 3.14
N PHE A 48 -6.17 -22.80 2.07
CA PHE A 48 -7.40 -23.35 1.54
C PHE A 48 -8.27 -22.33 0.78
N TRP A 49 -9.07 -22.87 -0.15
CA TRP A 49 -9.88 -22.10 -1.08
C TRP A 49 -10.82 -21.08 -0.40
N PHE A 50 -11.41 -21.42 0.74
CA PHE A 50 -12.32 -20.52 1.45
C PHE A 50 -11.64 -19.28 2.05
N ASN A 51 -10.31 -19.27 2.10
CA ASN A 51 -9.49 -18.15 2.56
C ASN A 51 -8.85 -17.36 1.41
N TYR A 52 -9.35 -17.52 0.19
CA TYR A 52 -8.91 -16.81 -1.02
C TYR A 52 -8.56 -15.33 -0.77
N ARG A 53 -9.45 -14.60 -0.07
CA ARG A 53 -9.29 -13.19 0.26
C ARG A 53 -7.96 -12.83 0.94
N HIS A 54 -7.40 -13.66 1.82
CA HIS A 54 -6.15 -13.31 2.51
C HIS A 54 -4.98 -13.24 1.53
N MET A 55 -4.96 -14.13 0.53
CA MET A 55 -3.96 -14.06 -0.55
C MET A 55 -4.19 -12.83 -1.45
N ALA A 56 -5.45 -12.56 -1.81
CA ALA A 56 -5.81 -11.41 -2.63
C ALA A 56 -5.51 -10.07 -1.94
N ASN A 57 -5.72 -9.95 -0.63
CA ASN A 57 -5.36 -8.80 0.20
C ASN A 57 -3.86 -8.48 0.08
N VAL A 58 -3.02 -9.50 0.30
CA VAL A 58 -1.56 -9.37 0.26
C VAL A 58 -1.07 -9.02 -1.14
N LEU A 59 -1.60 -9.67 -2.19
CA LEU A 59 -1.25 -9.33 -3.56
C LEU A 59 -1.70 -7.91 -3.95
N SER A 60 -2.81 -7.43 -3.39
CA SER A 60 -3.25 -6.04 -3.59
C SER A 60 -2.31 -5.04 -2.92
N MET A 61 -1.82 -5.33 -1.71
CA MET A 61 -0.79 -4.54 -1.05
C MET A 61 0.54 -4.57 -1.82
N TYR A 62 0.93 -5.75 -2.32
CA TYR A 62 2.12 -5.93 -3.16
C TYR A 62 2.07 -5.05 -4.42
N ARG A 63 0.94 -5.08 -5.13
CA ARG A 63 0.71 -4.20 -6.28
C ARG A 63 0.81 -2.72 -5.89
N THR A 64 0.29 -2.34 -4.73
CA THR A 64 0.31 -0.95 -4.24
C THR A 64 1.74 -0.47 -3.99
N VAL A 65 2.54 -1.22 -3.22
CA VAL A 65 3.94 -0.82 -2.95
C VAL A 65 4.80 -0.81 -4.22
N LYS A 66 4.56 -1.74 -5.16
CA LYS A 66 5.23 -1.72 -6.47
C LYS A 66 4.84 -0.51 -7.32
N ARG A 67 3.55 -0.17 -7.38
CA ARG A 67 3.05 1.02 -8.08
C ARG A 67 3.69 2.29 -7.51
N LEU A 68 3.88 2.34 -6.20
CA LEU A 68 4.53 3.44 -5.49
C LEU A 68 6.08 3.38 -5.53
N GLY A 69 6.65 2.36 -6.16
CA GLY A 69 8.05 2.33 -6.59
C GLY A 69 8.98 1.47 -5.74
N ILE A 70 8.49 0.74 -4.73
CA ILE A 70 9.33 -0.22 -4.01
C ILE A 70 9.68 -1.36 -4.98
N PRO A 71 10.97 -1.62 -5.26
CA PRO A 71 11.39 -2.71 -6.15
C PRO A 71 11.23 -4.08 -5.49
N ASP A 72 11.10 -5.14 -6.28
CA ASP A 72 10.95 -6.52 -5.77
C ASP A 72 12.07 -6.94 -4.83
N SER A 73 13.30 -6.47 -5.06
CA SER A 73 14.43 -6.73 -4.16
C SER A 73 14.27 -6.17 -2.74
N GLN A 74 13.26 -5.32 -2.51
CA GLN A 74 12.91 -4.73 -1.21
C GLN A 74 11.50 -5.16 -0.73
N ILE A 75 10.86 -6.10 -1.42
CA ILE A 75 9.56 -6.65 -1.03
C ILE A 75 9.75 -8.13 -0.73
N ILE A 76 9.43 -8.55 0.49
CA ILE A 76 9.37 -9.97 0.86
C ILE A 76 7.91 -10.41 0.85
N LEU A 77 7.57 -11.31 -0.07
CA LEU A 77 6.21 -11.81 -0.25
C LEU A 77 6.07 -13.26 0.22
N MET A 78 5.20 -13.49 1.20
CA MET A 78 4.93 -14.79 1.79
C MET A 78 3.47 -15.20 1.55
N LEU A 79 3.24 -16.19 0.69
CA LEU A 79 1.90 -16.73 0.37
C LEU A 79 1.79 -18.19 0.83
N SER A 80 1.00 -18.43 1.88
CA SER A 80 0.87 -19.77 2.48
C SER A 80 0.05 -20.77 1.65
N ASP A 81 -0.61 -20.31 0.58
CA ASP A 81 -1.30 -21.15 -0.39
C ASP A 81 -1.16 -20.56 -1.80
N ASP A 82 -1.55 -21.34 -2.80
CA ASP A 82 -1.61 -20.91 -4.20
C ASP A 82 -3.02 -21.08 -4.72
N VAL A 83 -3.86 -20.05 -4.53
CA VAL A 83 -5.24 -20.08 -5.04
C VAL A 83 -5.31 -19.86 -6.55
N ALA A 84 -4.26 -19.32 -7.18
CA ALA A 84 -4.15 -19.19 -8.64
C ALA A 84 -4.15 -20.58 -9.31
N CYS A 85 -3.42 -21.53 -8.73
CA CYS A 85 -3.32 -22.91 -9.23
C CYS A 85 -4.36 -23.89 -8.65
N ASN A 86 -5.34 -23.41 -7.86
CA ASN A 86 -6.33 -24.29 -7.25
C ASN A 86 -7.31 -24.85 -8.30
N SER A 87 -7.66 -26.14 -8.21
CA SER A 87 -8.61 -26.77 -9.15
C SER A 87 -10.04 -26.23 -9.08
N ARG A 88 -10.38 -25.47 -8.03
CA ARG A 88 -11.66 -24.75 -7.91
C ARG A 88 -11.64 -23.39 -8.62
N ASN A 89 -10.47 -22.88 -8.98
CA ASN A 89 -10.35 -21.58 -9.64
C ASN A 89 -10.84 -21.69 -11.09
N LEU A 90 -11.91 -20.98 -11.41
CA LEU A 90 -12.45 -20.90 -12.77
C LEU A 90 -11.51 -20.14 -13.72
N PHE A 91 -10.58 -19.36 -13.16
CA PHE A 91 -9.58 -18.56 -13.88
C PHE A 91 -8.17 -19.03 -13.52
N PRO A 92 -7.68 -20.13 -14.12
CA PRO A 92 -6.38 -20.70 -13.78
C PRO A 92 -5.25 -19.69 -13.96
N GLY A 93 -4.40 -19.57 -12.94
CA GLY A 93 -3.25 -18.67 -12.95
C GLY A 93 -3.56 -17.22 -12.56
N SER A 94 -4.83 -16.88 -12.32
CA SER A 94 -5.24 -15.51 -11.98
C SER A 94 -5.85 -15.39 -10.58
N VAL A 95 -5.71 -14.21 -9.99
CA VAL A 95 -6.27 -13.86 -8.68
C VAL A 95 -6.92 -12.48 -8.75
N PHE A 96 -8.13 -12.32 -8.20
CA PHE A 96 -8.90 -11.09 -8.28
C PHE A 96 -9.38 -10.66 -6.90
N ASN A 97 -9.35 -9.37 -6.61
CA ASN A 97 -9.92 -8.81 -5.36
C ASN A 97 -11.30 -8.16 -5.56
N ASN A 98 -11.86 -8.22 -6.78
CA ASN A 98 -13.13 -7.62 -7.13
C ASN A 98 -13.87 -8.45 -8.19
N LYS A 99 -15.20 -8.33 -8.22
CA LYS A 99 -16.10 -9.14 -9.06
C LYS A 99 -16.10 -8.78 -10.54
N ASP A 100 -15.61 -7.60 -10.87
CA ASP A 100 -15.46 -7.17 -12.26
C ASP A 100 -14.23 -7.83 -12.92
N HIS A 101 -13.39 -8.52 -12.14
CA HIS A 101 -12.16 -9.16 -12.58
C HIS A 101 -11.25 -8.19 -13.37
N ALA A 102 -11.32 -6.89 -13.06
CA ALA A 102 -10.63 -5.85 -13.83
C ALA A 102 -9.10 -5.93 -13.72
N ILE A 103 -8.60 -6.50 -12.62
CA ILE A 103 -7.19 -6.58 -12.29
C ILE A 103 -6.84 -8.00 -11.86
N ASP A 104 -6.03 -8.69 -12.66
CA ASP A 104 -5.32 -9.88 -12.21
C ASP A 104 -4.16 -9.46 -11.29
N LEU A 105 -4.24 -9.87 -10.04
CA LEU A 105 -3.28 -9.59 -8.98
C LEU A 105 -2.09 -10.54 -8.99
N TYR A 106 -2.20 -11.71 -9.60
CA TYR A 106 -1.12 -12.69 -9.66
C TYR A 106 -0.24 -12.40 -10.87
N GLY A 107 -0.82 -12.44 -12.08
CA GLY A 107 -0.13 -12.07 -13.34
C GLY A 107 1.27 -12.67 -13.51
N ASP A 108 2.06 -12.08 -14.41
CA ASP A 108 3.42 -12.56 -14.71
C ASP A 108 4.51 -11.88 -13.86
N SER A 109 4.17 -10.86 -13.07
CA SER A 109 5.12 -9.95 -12.43
C SER A 109 5.25 -10.09 -10.91
N VAL A 110 4.59 -11.08 -10.32
CA VAL A 110 4.64 -11.32 -8.88
C VAL A 110 5.81 -12.23 -8.53
N GLU A 111 6.71 -11.73 -7.69
CA GLU A 111 7.82 -12.49 -7.13
C GLU A 111 7.44 -13.00 -5.74
N VAL A 112 7.11 -14.28 -5.62
CA VAL A 112 6.79 -14.91 -4.32
C VAL A 112 8.05 -15.54 -3.73
N ASP A 113 8.51 -15.02 -2.59
CA ASP A 113 9.72 -15.46 -1.89
C ASP A 113 9.50 -16.71 -1.05
N TYR A 114 8.41 -16.77 -0.28
CA TYR A 114 8.05 -17.93 0.53
C TYR A 114 6.69 -18.46 0.08
N ARG A 115 6.67 -19.72 -0.39
CA ARG A 115 5.49 -20.34 -0.99
C ARG A 115 5.02 -21.53 -0.17
N GLY A 116 3.70 -21.61 0.04
CA GLY A 116 3.07 -22.79 0.63
C GLY A 116 3.69 -23.14 1.97
N TYR A 117 4.29 -24.33 2.05
CA TYR A 117 4.93 -24.87 3.25
C TYR A 117 6.12 -24.05 3.78
N GLU A 118 6.69 -23.14 2.99
CA GLU A 118 7.74 -22.24 3.47
C GLU A 118 7.21 -21.09 4.34
N VAL A 119 5.89 -20.84 4.36
CA VAL A 119 5.29 -19.76 5.16
C VAL A 119 5.00 -20.25 6.58
N THR A 120 6.05 -20.38 7.40
CA THR A 120 5.96 -20.85 8.79
C THR A 120 6.27 -19.73 9.77
N VAL A 121 5.87 -19.90 11.03
CA VAL A 121 6.22 -18.95 12.11
C VAL A 121 7.75 -18.85 12.23
N GLU A 122 8.44 -19.98 12.18
CA GLU A 122 9.91 -20.02 12.24
C GLU A 122 10.56 -19.20 11.13
N ASN A 123 10.13 -19.36 9.87
CA ASN A 123 10.73 -18.63 8.76
C ASN A 123 10.45 -17.13 8.84
N PHE A 124 9.26 -16.73 9.30
CA PHE A 124 8.93 -15.32 9.52
C PHE A 124 9.81 -14.70 10.63
N ILE A 125 9.96 -15.35 11.77
CA ILE A 125 10.83 -14.87 12.86
C ILE A 125 12.31 -14.82 12.42
N ARG A 126 12.79 -15.84 11.68
CA ARG A 126 14.16 -15.85 11.15
C ARG A 126 14.40 -14.76 10.11
N LEU A 127 13.40 -14.47 9.27
CA LEU A 127 13.44 -13.35 8.33
C LEU A 127 13.63 -12.01 9.08
N LEU A 128 12.77 -11.74 10.06
CA LEU A 128 12.84 -10.52 10.87
C LEU A 128 14.19 -10.41 11.59
N THR A 129 14.69 -11.51 12.18
CA THR A 129 15.91 -11.50 13.02
C THR A 129 17.23 -11.75 12.26
N ASP A 130 17.17 -12.05 10.96
CA ASP A 130 18.26 -12.48 10.06
C ASP A 130 19.12 -13.57 10.71
N ARG A 131 18.43 -14.57 11.26
CA ARG A 131 19.05 -15.77 11.84
C ARG A 131 19.13 -16.88 10.80
N TRP A 132 19.89 -16.59 9.74
CA TRP A 132 20.12 -17.50 8.62
C TRP A 132 21.59 -17.92 8.51
N THR A 133 21.85 -19.11 7.99
CA THR A 133 23.21 -19.51 7.59
C THR A 133 23.69 -18.67 6.41
N GLN A 134 25.00 -18.59 6.15
CA GLN A 134 25.54 -17.77 5.04
C GLN A 134 25.00 -18.20 3.66
N ASP A 135 24.65 -19.48 3.49
CA ASP A 135 24.15 -20.04 2.23
C ASP A 135 22.68 -19.69 1.95
N HIS A 136 21.94 -19.11 2.90
CA HIS A 136 20.54 -18.75 2.67
C HIS A 136 20.42 -17.66 1.59
N PRO A 137 19.56 -17.82 0.58
CA PRO A 137 19.47 -16.91 -0.56
C PRO A 137 19.26 -15.46 -0.14
N LYS A 138 20.00 -14.52 -0.74
CA LYS A 138 19.86 -13.09 -0.45
C LYS A 138 18.47 -12.53 -0.77
N SER A 139 17.81 -13.05 -1.82
CA SER A 139 16.47 -12.64 -2.20
C SER A 139 15.43 -12.96 -1.13
N LYS A 140 15.66 -14.00 -0.32
CA LYS A 140 14.79 -14.38 0.81
C LYS A 140 15.25 -13.77 2.14
N ARG A 141 15.97 -12.64 2.13
CA ARG A 141 16.42 -11.98 3.36
C ARG A 141 15.93 -10.54 3.40
N LEU A 142 15.54 -10.12 4.59
CA LEU A 142 15.22 -8.74 4.89
C LEU A 142 16.53 -7.97 5.16
N LEU A 143 17.21 -7.48 4.12
CA LEU A 143 18.52 -6.85 4.22
C LEU A 143 18.45 -5.36 4.63
N THR A 144 17.72 -5.10 5.72
CA THR A 144 17.50 -3.77 6.30
C THR A 144 18.58 -3.35 7.29
N ASP A 145 18.68 -2.05 7.51
CA ASP A 145 19.66 -1.36 8.36
C ASP A 145 19.00 -0.24 9.20
N GLU A 146 19.81 0.53 9.93
CA GLU A 146 19.36 1.63 10.81
C GLU A 146 18.67 2.79 10.08
N ASN A 147 18.73 2.83 8.74
CA ASN A 147 18.12 3.88 7.91
C ASN A 147 16.91 3.35 7.14
N SER A 148 16.54 2.08 7.34
CA SER A 148 15.46 1.42 6.60
C SER A 148 14.10 1.64 7.28
N ASN A 149 13.10 2.12 6.55
CA ASN A 149 11.71 2.05 7.00
C ASN A 149 11.09 0.74 6.53
N ILE A 150 10.36 0.04 7.40
CA ILE A 150 9.80 -1.27 7.08
C ILE A 150 8.29 -1.24 7.24
N PHE A 151 7.57 -1.47 6.14
CA PHE A 151 6.14 -1.75 6.16
C PHE A 151 5.93 -3.26 6.31
N ILE A 152 5.24 -3.69 7.36
CA ILE A 152 4.89 -5.09 7.59
C ILE A 152 3.38 -5.21 7.55
N TYR A 153 2.85 -5.96 6.58
CA TYR A 153 1.43 -6.23 6.46
C TYR A 153 1.17 -7.73 6.61
N MET A 154 0.28 -8.08 7.54
CA MET A 154 -0.10 -9.47 7.79
C MET A 154 -1.63 -9.61 7.73
N THR A 155 -2.11 -10.69 7.13
CA THR A 155 -3.55 -11.00 7.12
C THR A 155 -3.79 -12.50 7.22
N GLY A 156 -4.85 -12.85 7.94
CA GLY A 156 -5.22 -14.22 8.18
C GLY A 156 -6.29 -14.36 9.25
N HIS A 157 -6.38 -15.55 9.81
CA HIS A 157 -7.21 -15.81 10.98
C HIS A 157 -6.40 -15.69 12.25
N GLY A 158 -6.97 -15.07 13.27
CA GLY A 158 -6.33 -14.85 14.55
C GLY A 158 -7.36 -14.64 15.65
N GLY A 159 -6.88 -14.22 16.81
CA GLY A 159 -7.68 -13.95 17.99
C GLY A 159 -6.86 -13.18 19.01
N ASP A 160 -7.27 -13.27 20.28
CA ASP A 160 -6.62 -12.57 21.38
C ASP A 160 -5.14 -12.95 21.51
N ASP A 161 -4.25 -12.01 21.16
CA ASP A 161 -2.80 -12.11 21.20
C ASP A 161 -2.19 -13.17 20.25
N PHE A 162 -2.89 -13.66 19.22
CA PHE A 162 -2.32 -14.61 18.25
C PHE A 162 -2.83 -14.49 16.80
N LEU A 163 -2.00 -14.92 15.85
CA LEU A 163 -2.33 -15.08 14.43
C LEU A 163 -1.96 -16.49 13.95
N LYS A 164 -2.88 -17.19 13.29
CA LYS A 164 -2.65 -18.54 12.77
C LYS A 164 -1.81 -18.52 11.51
N PHE A 165 -0.84 -19.43 11.45
CA PHE A 165 -0.07 -19.79 10.26
C PHE A 165 -0.48 -21.17 9.77
N GLN A 166 -0.80 -21.25 8.49
CA GLN A 166 -1.13 -22.48 7.79
C GLN A 166 -2.27 -23.32 8.37
N ASP A 167 -3.14 -22.73 9.21
CA ASP A 167 -4.18 -23.45 9.97
C ASP A 167 -3.62 -24.55 10.91
N ALA A 168 -2.35 -24.45 11.28
CA ALA A 168 -1.65 -25.48 12.08
C ALA A 168 -0.79 -24.89 13.21
N GLU A 169 -0.14 -23.75 12.96
CA GLU A 169 0.71 -23.05 13.93
C GLU A 169 0.10 -21.70 14.27
N GLU A 170 0.56 -21.10 15.36
CA GLU A 170 0.15 -19.77 15.82
C GLU A 170 1.41 -18.98 16.16
N ILE A 171 1.44 -17.70 15.77
CA ILE A 171 2.42 -16.74 16.25
C ILE A 171 1.73 -15.85 17.29
N ALA A 172 2.37 -15.69 18.46
CA ALA A 172 1.86 -14.82 19.51
C ALA A 172 2.34 -13.37 19.32
N SER A 173 1.63 -12.42 19.94
CA SER A 173 2.04 -11.00 19.94
C SER A 173 3.41 -10.81 20.62
N GLU A 174 3.76 -11.62 21.61
CA GLU A 174 5.08 -11.65 22.25
C GLU A 174 6.20 -12.08 21.30
N ASP A 175 5.96 -13.07 20.43
CA ASP A 175 6.99 -13.56 19.49
C ASP A 175 7.42 -12.45 18.52
N ILE A 176 6.45 -11.65 18.06
CA ILE A 176 6.70 -10.49 17.18
C ILE A 176 7.40 -9.37 17.97
N ALA A 177 6.96 -9.10 19.21
CA ALA A 177 7.59 -8.11 20.07
C ALA A 177 9.09 -8.40 20.29
N ASP A 178 9.42 -9.66 20.60
CA ASP A 178 10.79 -10.10 20.82
C ASP A 178 11.62 -10.12 19.52
N ALA A 179 11.00 -10.38 18.37
CA ALA A 179 11.67 -10.25 17.08
C ALA A 179 12.00 -8.77 16.78
N PHE A 180 11.07 -7.85 17.00
CA PHE A 180 11.29 -6.41 16.83
C PHE A 180 12.33 -5.86 17.80
N GLN A 181 12.39 -6.37 19.03
CA GLN A 181 13.45 -6.02 19.97
C GLN A 181 14.82 -6.44 19.46
N GLN A 182 14.95 -7.66 18.93
CA GLN A 182 16.21 -8.09 18.35
C GLN A 182 16.60 -7.28 17.10
N MET A 183 15.61 -6.89 16.29
CA MET A 183 15.86 -5.99 15.16
C MET A 183 16.37 -4.64 15.62
N TYR A 184 15.81 -4.09 16.71
CA TYR A 184 16.22 -2.82 17.30
C TYR A 184 17.65 -2.87 17.84
N GLU A 185 17.97 -3.89 18.64
CA GLU A 185 19.31 -4.10 19.20
C GLU A 185 20.38 -4.28 18.12
N LYS A 186 20.01 -4.92 17.01
CA LYS A 186 20.88 -5.11 15.85
C LYS A 186 20.87 -3.92 14.87
N LYS A 187 20.13 -2.86 15.16
CA LYS A 187 19.99 -1.66 14.30
C LYS A 187 19.52 -2.00 12.89
N ARG A 188 18.44 -2.78 12.78
CA ARG A 188 17.93 -3.27 11.49
C ARG A 188 16.67 -2.57 11.00
N TYR A 189 16.30 -1.47 11.62
CA TYR A 189 15.31 -0.55 11.11
C TYR A 189 15.55 0.84 11.68
N LYS A 190 15.07 1.84 10.95
CA LYS A 190 14.82 3.19 11.42
C LYS A 190 13.45 3.27 12.08
N GLU A 191 12.41 2.90 11.32
CA GLU A 191 11.00 2.92 11.71
C GLU A 191 10.29 1.67 11.16
N ILE A 192 9.35 1.10 11.93
CA ILE A 192 8.46 0.02 11.49
C ILE A 192 7.02 0.54 11.47
N PHE A 193 6.33 0.30 10.37
CA PHE A 193 4.88 0.40 10.29
C PHE A 193 4.27 -1.00 10.20
N PHE A 194 3.67 -1.47 11.28
CA PHE A 194 3.03 -2.78 11.39
C PHE A 194 1.53 -2.68 11.19
N MET A 195 0.99 -3.37 10.20
CA MET A 195 -0.44 -3.41 9.89
C MET A 195 -0.93 -4.85 9.86
N VAL A 196 -2.03 -5.14 10.56
CA VAL A 196 -2.58 -6.50 10.62
C VAL A 196 -4.10 -6.53 10.44
N ASP A 197 -4.56 -7.36 9.51
CA ASP A 197 -5.98 -7.61 9.21
C ASP A 197 -6.40 -9.02 9.66
N THR A 198 -7.02 -9.10 10.83
CA THR A 198 -7.49 -10.34 11.47
C THR A 198 -8.53 -10.02 12.55
N CYS A 199 -9.27 -11.03 13.02
CA CYS A 199 -10.05 -10.89 14.25
C CYS A 199 -9.15 -10.56 15.44
N GLN A 200 -9.60 -9.66 16.31
CA GLN A 200 -8.87 -9.13 17.46
C GLN A 200 -7.47 -8.57 17.14
N ALA A 201 -7.29 -8.05 15.92
CA ALA A 201 -6.04 -7.50 15.42
C ALA A 201 -5.31 -6.54 16.38
N ASN A 202 -6.03 -5.73 17.15
CA ASN A 202 -5.42 -4.74 18.05
C ASN A 202 -4.61 -5.37 19.19
N THR A 203 -4.86 -6.64 19.50
CA THR A 203 -4.10 -7.40 20.51
C THR A 203 -2.71 -7.78 19.99
N MET A 204 -2.52 -7.93 18.68
CA MET A 204 -1.26 -8.38 18.06
C MET A 204 -0.06 -7.46 18.30
N TYR A 205 -0.30 -6.19 18.61
CA TYR A 205 0.75 -5.22 18.93
C TYR A 205 0.74 -4.79 20.40
N SER A 206 -0.11 -5.40 21.25
CA SER A 206 -0.28 -5.00 22.65
C SER A 206 0.99 -5.17 23.47
N LYS A 207 1.81 -6.17 23.13
CA LYS A 207 3.07 -6.51 23.81
C LYS A 207 4.29 -5.83 23.24
N PHE A 208 4.17 -5.02 22.18
CA PHE A 208 5.34 -4.35 21.61
C PHE A 208 5.94 -3.39 22.65
N TYR A 209 7.27 -3.35 22.72
CA TYR A 209 8.01 -2.53 23.68
C TYR A 209 9.27 -1.86 23.10
N SER A 210 9.62 -2.17 21.85
CA SER A 210 10.74 -1.53 21.15
C SER A 210 10.29 -0.19 20.54
N PRO A 211 11.17 0.82 20.49
CA PRO A 211 10.82 2.14 19.97
C PRO A 211 10.77 2.16 18.44
N ASN A 212 10.26 3.26 17.90
CA ASN A 212 10.08 3.55 16.48
C ASN A 212 9.14 2.59 15.75
N ILE A 213 8.07 2.16 16.43
CA ILE A 213 7.06 1.25 15.88
C ILE A 213 5.68 1.91 15.93
N LEU A 214 5.10 2.11 14.75
CA LEU A 214 3.69 2.47 14.57
C LEU A 214 2.91 1.20 14.24
N ALA A 215 1.79 0.96 14.91
CA ALA A 215 1.00 -0.25 14.68
C ALA A 215 -0.48 0.05 14.45
N VAL A 216 -1.11 -0.68 13.52
CA VAL A 216 -2.54 -0.58 13.19
C VAL A 216 -3.15 -1.96 13.06
N GLY A 217 -4.34 -2.13 13.64
CA GLY A 217 -5.10 -3.38 13.60
C GLY A 217 -6.53 -3.17 13.13
N SER A 218 -7.08 -4.13 12.39
CA SER A 218 -8.41 -4.06 11.80
C SER A 218 -9.59 -4.08 12.80
N SER A 219 -9.40 -4.59 14.01
CA SER A 219 -10.49 -4.85 14.96
C SER A 219 -10.01 -4.88 16.42
N GLU A 220 -10.85 -4.40 17.33
CA GLU A 220 -10.59 -4.41 18.78
C GLU A 220 -10.64 -5.82 19.40
N MET A 221 -10.19 -5.92 20.66
CA MET A 221 -10.40 -7.11 21.47
C MET A 221 -11.89 -7.44 21.54
N ASP A 222 -12.23 -8.73 21.53
CA ASP A 222 -13.61 -9.23 21.42
C ASP A 222 -14.36 -8.90 20.11
N GLU A 223 -13.70 -8.32 19.10
CA GLU A 223 -14.28 -8.08 17.77
C GLU A 223 -13.73 -9.02 16.68
N SER A 224 -14.57 -9.30 15.69
CA SER A 224 -14.17 -9.97 14.45
C SER A 224 -13.75 -8.95 13.39
N SER A 225 -12.84 -9.34 12.50
CA SER A 225 -12.66 -8.69 11.20
C SER A 225 -13.58 -9.36 10.16
N TYR A 226 -13.98 -8.60 9.14
CA TYR A 226 -15.03 -9.02 8.21
C TYR A 226 -14.58 -8.96 6.76
N SER A 227 -14.99 -9.97 5.99
CA SER A 227 -14.91 -9.94 4.54
C SER A 227 -15.80 -8.83 3.94
N HIS A 228 -15.39 -8.22 2.81
CA HIS A 228 -16.18 -7.17 2.18
C HIS A 228 -17.27 -7.72 1.26
N HIS A 229 -16.87 -8.45 0.22
CA HIS A 229 -17.77 -8.97 -0.79
C HIS A 229 -17.30 -10.31 -1.36
N SER A 230 -18.25 -11.09 -1.86
CA SER A 230 -17.98 -12.38 -2.51
C SER A 230 -18.16 -12.30 -4.00
N ASP A 231 -17.31 -13.03 -4.72
CA ASP A 231 -17.47 -13.26 -6.14
C ASP A 231 -18.25 -14.56 -6.35
N VAL A 232 -19.22 -14.55 -7.29
CA VAL A 232 -20.11 -15.68 -7.54
C VAL A 232 -19.45 -16.75 -8.42
N GLU A 233 -18.55 -16.34 -9.32
CA GLU A 233 -17.81 -17.24 -10.21
C GLU A 233 -16.67 -17.94 -9.47
N ILE A 234 -15.99 -17.23 -8.56
CA ILE A 234 -14.98 -17.80 -7.64
C ILE A 234 -15.66 -18.54 -6.47
N GLY A 235 -16.84 -18.09 -6.06
CA GLY A 235 -17.69 -18.76 -5.06
C GLY A 235 -17.31 -18.49 -3.59
N VAL A 236 -16.41 -17.54 -3.32
CA VAL A 236 -15.94 -17.17 -1.98
C VAL A 236 -15.76 -15.66 -1.85
N ALA A 237 -15.52 -15.18 -0.63
CA ALA A 237 -15.09 -13.80 -0.40
C ALA A 237 -13.70 -13.57 -1.01
N VAL A 238 -13.54 -12.44 -1.70
CA VAL A 238 -12.32 -12.12 -2.47
C VAL A 238 -11.44 -11.05 -1.82
N ILE A 239 -11.96 -10.31 -0.84
CA ILE A 239 -11.20 -9.29 -0.11
C ILE A 239 -11.82 -9.03 1.28
N ASP A 240 -10.99 -8.62 2.24
CA ASP A 240 -11.44 -8.16 3.56
C ASP A 240 -11.76 -6.66 3.61
N ARG A 241 -12.66 -6.24 4.51
CA ARG A 241 -13.16 -4.86 4.59
C ARG A 241 -12.10 -3.86 4.93
N PHE A 242 -11.33 -4.13 5.99
CA PHE A 242 -10.24 -3.25 6.41
C PHE A 242 -9.26 -3.04 5.25
N THR A 243 -8.82 -4.14 4.64
CA THR A 243 -7.92 -4.11 3.48
C THR A 243 -8.54 -3.39 2.28
N TYR A 244 -9.80 -3.65 1.95
CA TYR A 244 -10.50 -2.97 0.85
C TYR A 244 -10.49 -1.45 1.01
N TYR A 245 -10.84 -0.95 2.20
CA TYR A 245 -10.89 0.50 2.43
C TYR A 245 -9.52 1.15 2.59
N CYS A 246 -8.53 0.40 3.08
CA CYS A 246 -7.13 0.83 3.01
C CYS A 246 -6.66 0.99 1.56
N LEU A 247 -6.95 0.01 0.69
CA LEU A 247 -6.62 0.06 -0.73
C LEU A 247 -7.38 1.15 -1.47
N ASP A 248 -8.67 1.35 -1.19
CA ASP A 248 -9.48 2.43 -1.76
C ASP A 248 -8.84 3.81 -1.52
N PHE A 249 -8.28 4.02 -0.32
CA PHE A 249 -7.51 5.21 -0.02
C PHE A 249 -6.17 5.23 -0.78
N LEU A 250 -5.40 4.14 -0.72
CA LEU A 250 -4.05 4.05 -1.31
C LEU A 250 -4.05 4.13 -2.85
N GLU A 251 -5.10 3.67 -3.55
CA GLU A 251 -5.21 3.77 -5.02
C GLU A 251 -5.21 5.22 -5.52
N ASN A 252 -5.64 6.16 -4.67
CA ASN A 252 -5.63 7.59 -4.98
C ASN A 252 -4.29 8.29 -4.64
N ILE A 253 -3.30 7.55 -4.15
CA ILE A 253 -1.97 8.06 -3.77
C ILE A 253 -0.99 7.87 -4.93
N ASP A 254 -0.24 8.92 -5.25
CA ASP A 254 0.94 8.87 -6.12
C ASP A 254 2.23 9.07 -5.32
N LYS A 255 3.39 8.93 -5.98
CA LYS A 255 4.71 9.01 -5.34
C LYS A 255 5.06 10.39 -4.78
N ASN A 256 4.36 11.44 -5.21
CA ASN A 256 4.55 12.83 -4.77
C ASN A 256 3.45 13.28 -3.81
N SER A 257 2.58 12.37 -3.37
CA SER A 257 1.48 12.68 -2.47
C SER A 257 1.99 13.26 -1.15
N THR A 258 1.30 14.29 -0.69
CA THR A 258 1.55 14.91 0.62
C THR A 258 0.58 14.42 1.70
N LEU A 259 -0.22 13.39 1.39
CA LEU A 259 -1.14 12.79 2.36
C LEU A 259 -0.38 12.00 3.42
N THR A 260 -0.92 12.06 4.63
CA THR A 260 -0.28 11.60 5.86
C THR A 260 -0.85 10.27 6.32
N LEU A 261 -0.17 9.61 7.26
CA LEU A 261 -0.70 8.42 7.90
C LEU A 261 -1.95 8.75 8.74
N GLN A 262 -2.04 9.96 9.30
CA GLN A 262 -3.28 10.39 9.96
C GLN A 262 -4.45 10.48 8.97
N ASP A 263 -4.24 10.97 7.75
CA ASP A 263 -5.29 10.98 6.72
C ASP A 263 -5.79 9.57 6.38
N LEU A 264 -4.87 8.58 6.35
CA LEU A 264 -5.23 7.18 6.19
C LEU A 264 -6.07 6.69 7.39
N PHE A 265 -5.65 6.99 8.62
CA PHE A 265 -6.35 6.55 9.83
C PHE A 265 -7.74 7.19 9.96
N ASP A 266 -7.87 8.46 9.62
CA ASP A 266 -9.14 9.18 9.61
C ASP A 266 -10.12 8.65 8.55
N SER A 267 -9.60 7.97 7.51
CA SER A 267 -10.43 7.30 6.51
C SER A 267 -11.12 6.03 7.03
N PHE A 268 -10.60 5.47 8.14
CA PHE A 268 -11.12 4.27 8.77
C PHE A 268 -12.30 4.59 9.67
N THR A 269 -13.50 4.28 9.18
CA THR A 269 -14.75 4.50 9.89
C THR A 269 -15.46 3.17 10.17
N PHE A 270 -16.13 3.09 11.31
CA PHE A 270 -16.88 1.90 11.71
C PHE A 270 -17.96 1.55 10.67
N GLU A 271 -18.61 2.53 10.07
CA GLU A 271 -19.65 2.35 9.05
C GLU A 271 -19.13 1.65 7.79
N ARG A 272 -17.85 1.84 7.47
CA ARG A 272 -17.20 1.19 6.32
C ARG A 272 -16.69 -0.20 6.73
N ILE A 273 -15.88 -0.25 7.78
CA ILE A 273 -15.07 -1.42 8.13
C ILE A 273 -15.87 -2.46 8.92
N HIS A 274 -16.86 -2.02 9.69
CA HIS A 274 -17.69 -2.82 10.61
C HIS A 274 -16.95 -3.38 11.84
N SER A 275 -15.77 -2.85 12.14
CA SER A 275 -15.00 -3.10 13.36
C SER A 275 -14.23 -1.83 13.72
N HIS A 276 -13.76 -1.76 14.97
CA HIS A 276 -12.98 -0.64 15.46
C HIS A 276 -11.49 -0.83 15.14
N VAL A 277 -10.99 -0.02 14.20
CA VAL A 277 -9.57 0.01 13.87
C VAL A 277 -8.79 0.65 15.00
N GLY A 278 -7.77 -0.04 15.50
CA GLY A 278 -6.86 0.50 16.50
C GLY A 278 -5.59 1.04 15.86
N VAL A 279 -5.07 2.13 16.43
CA VAL A 279 -3.77 2.72 16.09
C VAL A 279 -2.98 2.89 17.37
N ARG A 280 -1.76 2.34 17.42
CA ARG A 280 -0.84 2.47 18.55
C ARG A 280 0.35 3.35 18.16
N THR A 281 0.50 4.47 18.86
CA THR A 281 1.50 5.51 18.55
C THR A 281 2.49 5.78 19.68
N ASP A 282 2.33 5.20 20.88
CA ASP A 282 3.19 5.47 22.04
C ASP A 282 4.66 5.06 21.86
N LEU A 283 4.93 4.12 20.95
CA LEU A 283 6.28 3.67 20.59
C LEU A 283 6.84 4.41 19.37
N PHE A 284 6.10 5.32 18.75
CA PHE A 284 6.49 6.01 17.53
C PHE A 284 6.73 7.50 17.82
N GLU A 285 7.95 7.98 17.58
CA GLU A 285 8.35 9.33 18.00
C GLU A 285 7.65 10.47 17.22
N ARG A 286 7.32 10.23 15.95
CA ARG A 286 6.75 11.24 15.05
C ARG A 286 5.23 11.27 15.19
N ASP A 287 4.64 12.46 15.03
CA ASP A 287 3.19 12.59 14.95
C ASP A 287 2.69 12.02 13.60
N PRO A 288 1.73 11.07 13.57
CA PRO A 288 1.18 10.55 12.31
C PRO A 288 0.63 11.61 11.35
N SER A 289 0.25 12.79 11.85
CA SER A 289 -0.19 13.93 11.03
C SER A 289 0.94 14.64 10.30
N GLU A 290 2.20 14.33 10.62
CA GLU A 290 3.40 14.84 9.94
C GLU A 290 4.14 13.74 9.16
N VAL A 291 3.67 12.49 9.23
CA VAL A 291 4.29 11.35 8.54
C VAL A 291 3.56 11.09 7.24
N LEU A 292 4.27 11.23 6.12
CA LEU A 292 3.70 10.97 4.81
C LEU A 292 3.50 9.46 4.60
N ILE A 293 2.45 9.09 3.87
CA ILE A 293 2.25 7.70 3.44
C ILE A 293 3.45 7.20 2.63
N THR A 294 4.03 8.08 1.82
CA THR A 294 5.20 7.77 0.99
C THR A 294 6.42 7.38 1.80
N ASP A 295 6.50 7.73 3.11
CA ASP A 295 7.61 7.35 3.99
C ASP A 295 7.69 5.83 4.23
N PHE A 296 6.58 5.10 4.05
CA PHE A 296 6.53 3.64 4.19
C PHE A 296 6.15 2.90 2.90
N PHE A 297 5.27 3.49 2.08
CA PHE A 297 4.68 2.78 0.94
C PHE A 297 5.36 3.07 -0.40
N ALA A 298 6.18 4.13 -0.52
CA ALA A 298 6.79 4.53 -1.77
C ALA A 298 8.31 4.40 -1.76
N ASN A 299 8.93 4.33 -2.93
CA ASN A 299 10.36 4.58 -3.05
C ASN A 299 10.60 5.69 -4.08
N VAL A 300 11.14 6.82 -3.61
CA VAL A 300 11.55 7.94 -4.45
C VAL A 300 13.04 7.75 -4.76
N GLN A 301 13.33 7.15 -5.91
CA GLN A 301 14.69 7.11 -6.44
C GLN A 301 14.97 8.38 -7.23
N ASN A 302 15.91 9.19 -6.74
CA ASN A 302 16.50 10.27 -7.52
C ASN A 302 17.58 9.69 -8.43
N VAL A 303 17.21 9.45 -9.69
CA VAL A 303 18.19 9.22 -10.75
C VAL A 303 18.75 10.57 -11.13
N ILE A 304 19.94 10.91 -10.64
CA ILE A 304 20.71 12.04 -11.18
C ILE A 304 21.19 11.58 -12.57
N PRO A 305 20.76 12.21 -13.68
CA PRO A 305 21.29 11.89 -15.00
C PRO A 305 22.79 12.14 -14.99
N ASP A 306 23.58 11.15 -15.40
CA ASP A 306 25.00 11.36 -15.62
C ASP A 306 25.17 12.20 -16.90
N ASP A 307 25.43 13.50 -16.73
CA ASP A 307 25.75 14.42 -17.82
C ASP A 307 27.17 14.19 -18.38
N SER A 308 27.87 13.12 -17.97
CA SER A 308 29.13 12.74 -18.59
C SER A 308 28.89 12.41 -20.08
N LYS A 309 29.58 13.15 -20.95
CA LYS A 309 29.56 12.91 -22.40
C LYS A 309 29.85 11.44 -22.66
N PRO A 310 29.16 10.80 -23.64
CA PRO A 310 29.41 9.40 -23.96
C PRO A 310 30.91 9.21 -24.18
N LEU A 311 31.50 8.29 -23.41
CA LEU A 311 32.90 7.90 -23.50
C LEU A 311 33.22 7.64 -24.97
N SER A 312 34.04 8.52 -25.57
CA SER A 312 34.49 8.33 -26.95
C SER A 312 35.29 7.03 -27.00
N LEU A 313 34.86 6.11 -27.86
CA LEU A 313 35.38 4.76 -28.04
C LEU A 313 36.79 4.73 -28.67
N SER A 314 37.70 5.63 -28.27
CA SER A 314 38.99 5.86 -28.95
C SER A 314 40.21 5.61 -28.06
N HIS A 315 40.08 4.88 -26.95
CA HIS A 315 41.21 4.61 -26.06
C HIS A 315 41.56 3.13 -25.83
N TYR A 316 40.97 2.20 -26.59
CA TYR A 316 41.42 0.81 -26.58
C TYR A 316 42.51 0.59 -27.64
N HIS A 317 43.74 0.98 -27.31
CA HIS A 317 44.93 0.50 -28.01
C HIS A 317 45.37 -0.85 -27.42
N HIS A 318 45.17 -1.90 -28.24
CA HIS A 318 45.89 -3.17 -28.32
C HIS A 318 46.88 -3.55 -27.21
N HIS A 319 46.54 -4.58 -26.45
CA HIS A 319 47.47 -5.67 -26.12
C HIS A 319 47.00 -6.91 -26.89
N LYS A 320 47.85 -7.40 -27.78
CA LYS A 320 47.55 -8.52 -28.67
C LYS A 320 48.33 -9.72 -28.17
N ASP A 321 47.69 -10.55 -27.35
CA ASP A 321 48.17 -11.89 -27.01
C ASP A 321 46.98 -12.87 -27.07
N ASP A 322 47.13 -13.82 -27.99
CA ASP A 322 46.34 -15.03 -28.32
C ASP A 322 45.05 -15.34 -27.54
N ILE A 323 43.89 -14.95 -28.08
CA ILE A 323 42.59 -15.60 -27.81
C ILE A 323 41.76 -15.66 -29.11
N ASP A 324 41.17 -16.82 -29.38
CA ASP A 324 40.42 -17.25 -30.57
C ASP A 324 39.49 -16.21 -31.21
N THR A 325 39.73 -15.93 -32.49
CA THR A 325 39.03 -14.94 -33.34
C THR A 325 37.58 -15.30 -33.73
N ALA A 326 36.96 -16.33 -33.14
CA ALA A 326 35.59 -16.75 -33.50
C ALA A 326 34.48 -16.15 -32.63
N GLN A 327 34.79 -15.68 -31.41
CA GLN A 327 33.78 -15.18 -30.46
C GLN A 327 33.47 -13.68 -30.66
N TYR A 328 34.39 -12.91 -31.24
CA TYR A 328 34.29 -11.46 -31.33
C TYR A 328 33.37 -10.97 -32.47
N GLU A 329 33.18 -11.76 -33.52
CA GLU A 329 32.27 -11.42 -34.64
C GLU A 329 30.79 -11.66 -34.31
N LEU A 330 30.47 -12.50 -33.31
CA LEU A 330 29.09 -12.80 -32.95
C LEU A 330 28.39 -11.64 -32.21
N ASN A 331 29.12 -10.90 -31.38
CA ASN A 331 28.54 -9.84 -30.54
C ASN A 331 28.24 -8.55 -31.31
N ASN A 332 29.01 -8.23 -32.35
CA ASN A 332 28.72 -7.08 -33.21
C ASN A 332 27.49 -7.32 -34.09
N ASN A 333 27.31 -8.57 -34.55
CA ASN A 333 26.15 -8.93 -35.37
C ASN A 333 24.82 -8.83 -34.61
N VAL A 334 24.79 -9.08 -33.29
CA VAL A 334 23.54 -9.01 -32.50
C VAL A 334 23.09 -7.56 -32.28
N LEU A 335 24.04 -6.63 -32.07
CA LEU A 335 23.73 -5.21 -31.93
C LEU A 335 23.30 -4.60 -33.27
N ASP A 336 23.98 -4.96 -34.35
CA ASP A 336 23.61 -4.53 -35.71
C ASP A 336 22.25 -5.15 -36.14
N LEU A 337 21.96 -6.42 -35.79
CA LEU A 337 20.64 -7.03 -35.99
C LEU A 337 19.53 -6.33 -35.18
N ALA A 338 19.82 -5.84 -33.97
CA ALA A 338 18.86 -5.11 -33.15
C ALA A 338 18.59 -3.68 -33.68
N LEU A 339 19.59 -3.07 -34.32
CA LEU A 339 19.47 -1.76 -34.96
C LEU A 339 18.78 -1.86 -36.33
N GLU A 340 19.06 -2.90 -37.12
CA GLU A 340 18.46 -3.14 -38.43
C GLU A 340 16.99 -3.56 -38.32
N LYS A 341 16.63 -4.35 -37.28
CA LYS A 341 15.23 -4.74 -37.00
C LYS A 341 14.34 -3.56 -36.56
N ASN A 342 14.93 -2.47 -36.08
CA ASN A 342 14.19 -1.24 -35.73
C ASN A 342 14.08 -0.24 -36.89
N HIS A 343 14.84 -0.43 -37.99
CA HIS A 343 14.84 0.48 -39.14
C HIS A 343 14.01 0.02 -40.34
N GLU A 344 13.57 -1.25 -40.41
CA GLU A 344 12.70 -1.73 -41.48
C GLU A 344 11.32 -2.21 -40.98
N ASN A 345 10.33 -1.30 -41.03
CA ASN A 345 8.97 -1.48 -41.54
C ASN A 345 7.94 -0.54 -40.86
N PHE A 346 8.08 0.77 -41.07
CA PHE A 346 6.93 1.67 -41.05
C PHE A 346 6.57 2.07 -42.49
N SER A 347 5.96 1.15 -43.22
CA SER A 347 5.39 1.46 -44.53
C SER A 347 4.11 2.27 -44.36
N PHE A 348 4.13 3.49 -44.88
CA PHE A 348 3.00 4.44 -44.96
C PHE A 348 1.74 3.85 -45.61
N SER A 349 1.86 2.73 -46.37
CA SER A 349 0.71 2.07 -46.99
C SER A 349 -0.16 1.25 -46.03
N LYS A 350 0.35 0.91 -44.84
CA LYS A 350 -0.42 0.18 -43.81
C LYS A 350 -1.25 1.14 -42.94
N LEU A 351 -0.75 2.37 -42.76
CA LEU A 351 -1.48 3.44 -42.07
C LEU A 351 -2.73 3.85 -42.84
N ASP A 352 -2.65 4.00 -44.16
CA ASP A 352 -3.83 4.32 -45.00
C ASP A 352 -4.91 3.24 -45.00
N LYS A 353 -4.52 1.96 -44.89
CA LYS A 353 -5.49 0.86 -44.72
C LYS A 353 -6.12 0.86 -43.34
N LEU A 354 -5.36 1.20 -42.28
CA LEU A 354 -5.89 1.34 -40.92
C LEU A 354 -6.83 2.54 -40.81
N THR A 355 -6.50 3.68 -41.42
CA THR A 355 -7.33 4.90 -41.40
C THR A 355 -8.60 4.73 -42.23
N LYS A 356 -8.57 3.96 -43.35
CA LYS A 356 -9.80 3.57 -44.07
C LYS A 356 -10.67 2.60 -43.27
N HIS A 357 -10.08 1.68 -42.51
CA HIS A 357 -10.85 0.76 -41.66
C HIS A 357 -11.49 1.50 -40.48
N ILE A 358 -10.78 2.45 -39.86
CA ILE A 358 -11.29 3.29 -38.76
C ILE A 358 -12.38 4.27 -39.24
N LYS A 359 -12.30 4.78 -40.48
CA LYS A 359 -13.41 5.57 -41.06
C LYS A 359 -14.62 4.72 -41.45
N SER A 360 -14.42 3.48 -41.92
CA SER A 360 -15.51 2.57 -42.26
C SER A 360 -16.25 2.01 -41.02
N THR A 361 -15.58 1.92 -39.86
CA THR A 361 -16.22 1.51 -38.59
C THR A 361 -16.96 2.63 -37.89
N ASN A 362 -16.71 3.90 -38.26
CA ASN A 362 -17.47 5.06 -37.74
C ASN A 362 -18.70 5.43 -38.60
N GLU A 363 -18.88 4.81 -39.77
CA GLU A 363 -20.11 4.94 -40.58
C GLU A 363 -21.05 3.72 -40.45
N LEU A 364 -20.78 2.80 -39.52
CA LEU A 364 -21.63 1.63 -39.23
C LEU A 364 -22.30 1.67 -37.82
N ASN A 365 -22.30 2.83 -37.16
CA ASN A 365 -23.08 3.07 -35.93
C ASN A 365 -24.18 4.13 -36.11
N VAL A 366 -24.70 4.28 -37.33
CA VAL A 366 -25.94 4.99 -37.62
C VAL A 366 -26.89 4.02 -38.31
N ASP A 367 -27.52 3.15 -37.52
CA ASP A 367 -28.85 2.58 -37.76
C ASP A 367 -29.26 1.72 -36.55
N ILE A 368 -29.60 2.41 -35.46
CA ILE A 368 -30.49 1.81 -34.45
C ILE A 368 -31.90 2.04 -34.96
N GLY A 369 -32.44 1.01 -35.61
CA GLY A 369 -33.86 0.89 -35.89
C GLY A 369 -34.66 0.91 -34.59
N SER A 370 -35.48 1.94 -34.48
CA SER A 370 -36.75 2.03 -33.75
C SER A 370 -37.24 0.75 -33.07
N ASN A 371 -37.27 0.77 -31.74
CA ASN A 371 -38.40 0.23 -30.98
C ASN A 371 -38.73 1.20 -29.85
N GLU A 372 -39.88 1.85 -29.99
CA GLU A 372 -40.50 2.71 -29.00
C GLU A 372 -40.78 1.91 -27.72
N TYR A 373 -40.19 2.33 -26.59
CA TYR A 373 -40.82 2.16 -25.29
C TYR A 373 -40.83 3.51 -24.58
N SER A 374 -41.96 4.20 -24.75
CA SER A 374 -42.30 5.46 -24.12
C SER A 374 -42.25 5.36 -22.59
N SER A 375 -41.25 5.96 -21.96
CA SER A 375 -41.27 6.24 -20.52
C SER A 375 -42.05 7.54 -20.25
N THR A 376 -43.38 7.44 -20.23
CA THR A 376 -44.21 8.46 -19.58
C THR A 376 -43.94 8.41 -18.08
N PHE A 377 -43.10 9.33 -17.61
CA PHE A 377 -42.88 9.59 -16.19
C PHE A 377 -44.18 10.12 -15.60
N SER A 378 -44.96 9.22 -14.98
CA SER A 378 -46.27 9.52 -14.43
C SER A 378 -46.15 10.47 -13.23
N LYS A 379 -46.85 11.60 -13.30
CA LYS A 379 -47.06 12.55 -12.19
C LYS A 379 -47.76 11.93 -10.96
N GLN A 380 -48.07 10.64 -10.94
CA GLN A 380 -48.68 9.95 -9.79
C GLN A 380 -47.68 9.48 -8.72
N SER A 381 -46.40 9.27 -9.06
CA SER A 381 -45.39 8.79 -8.08
C SER A 381 -44.96 9.88 -7.10
N VAL A 382 -44.98 11.15 -7.53
CA VAL A 382 -44.67 12.31 -6.66
C VAL A 382 -45.82 12.62 -5.68
N THR A 383 -47.07 12.38 -6.08
CA THR A 383 -48.23 12.60 -5.20
C THR A 383 -48.38 11.54 -4.10
N LEU A 384 -47.95 10.29 -4.35
CA LEU A 384 -47.96 9.24 -3.32
C LEU A 384 -46.89 9.48 -2.24
N GLY A 385 -45.70 9.94 -2.64
CA GLY A 385 -44.63 10.27 -1.70
C GLY A 385 -45.01 11.42 -0.77
N LEU A 386 -45.70 12.45 -1.30
CA LEU A 386 -46.15 13.58 -0.49
C LEU A 386 -47.24 13.20 0.53
N MET A 387 -48.18 12.32 0.14
CA MET A 387 -49.21 11.80 1.04
C MET A 387 -48.63 10.96 2.17
N PHE A 388 -47.58 10.19 1.92
CA PHE A 388 -46.93 9.35 2.93
C PHE A 388 -46.21 10.19 4.00
N ILE A 389 -45.55 11.29 3.58
CA ILE A 389 -44.89 12.23 4.50
C ILE A 389 -45.92 12.96 5.37
N VAL A 390 -47.06 13.38 4.79
CA VAL A 390 -48.15 14.04 5.55
C VAL A 390 -48.78 13.09 6.59
N MET A 391 -48.88 11.80 6.27
CA MET A 391 -49.42 10.78 7.19
C MET A 391 -48.49 10.54 8.39
N ILE A 392 -47.17 10.49 8.16
CA ILE A 392 -46.17 10.37 9.24
C ILE A 392 -46.19 11.59 10.16
N VAL A 393 -46.32 12.79 9.59
CA VAL A 393 -46.41 14.04 10.37
C VAL A 393 -47.69 14.10 11.19
N LEU A 394 -48.82 13.61 10.67
CA LEU A 394 -50.09 13.53 11.42
C LEU A 394 -50.05 12.50 12.55
N VAL A 395 -49.38 11.37 12.37
CA VAL A 395 -49.19 10.35 13.42
C VAL A 395 -48.29 10.88 14.54
N MET A 396 -47.23 11.61 14.19
CA MET A 396 -46.34 12.28 15.17
C MET A 396 -47.08 13.37 15.97
N LEU A 397 -47.99 14.12 15.33
CA LEU A 397 -48.78 15.17 16.01
C LEU A 397 -49.96 14.62 16.83
N SER A 398 -50.41 13.39 16.56
CA SER A 398 -51.48 12.70 17.30
C SER A 398 -50.98 11.98 18.56
N GLY A 399 -49.68 11.82 18.74
CA GLY A 399 -49.06 11.02 19.80
C GLY A 399 -48.78 11.77 21.09
N ASN A 400 -49.74 12.54 21.64
CA ASN A 400 -49.54 13.15 22.95
C ASN A 400 -50.83 13.31 23.76
N THR A 401 -51.39 12.20 24.25
CA THR A 401 -52.12 12.14 25.53
C THR A 401 -52.37 10.69 25.92
N LYS A 402 -51.69 10.21 26.96
CA LYS A 402 -52.26 9.48 28.12
C LYS A 402 -51.13 8.90 28.98
N LYS A 403 -50.80 9.61 30.07
CA LYS A 403 -50.25 9.00 31.28
C LYS A 403 -51.35 8.14 31.91
N ALA A 404 -51.04 6.89 32.23
CA ALA A 404 -51.79 6.10 33.20
C ALA A 404 -50.82 5.29 34.06
N ASN A 405 -50.92 5.52 35.37
CA ASN A 405 -50.22 4.82 36.45
C ASN A 405 -50.97 3.52 36.86
N TYR A 406 -50.24 2.62 37.53
CA TYR A 406 -50.66 1.48 38.39
C TYR A 406 -51.23 0.22 37.69
N ASN A 407 -51.10 -1.01 38.19
CA ASN A 407 -50.57 -1.56 39.45
C ASN A 407 -50.14 -3.03 39.29
N LEU A 408 -49.30 -3.45 40.24
CA LEU A 408 -48.97 -4.78 40.77
C LEU A 408 -49.99 -5.95 40.67
N TYR A 409 -49.43 -7.18 40.59
CA TYR A 409 -49.95 -8.53 40.92
C TYR A 409 -51.08 -9.16 40.07
N ASN A 410 -50.79 -10.26 39.35
CA ASN A 410 -51.21 -11.64 39.69
C ASN A 410 -51.04 -12.65 38.52
N ASN A 411 -50.63 -13.87 38.93
CA ASN A 411 -50.54 -15.18 38.25
C ASN A 411 -49.39 -15.44 37.27
#